data_AF-A0A1S3DRC4-F1
#
_entry.id   AF-A0A1S3DRC4-F1
#
_cell.length_a   1.000
_cell.length_b   1.000
_cell.length_c   1.000
_cell.angle_alpha   90.00
_cell.angle_beta   90.00
_cell.angle_gamma   90.00
#
_symmetry.space_group_name_H-M   'P 1'
#
loop_
_entity.id
_entity.type
_entity.pdbx_description
1 polymer ?
#
loop_
_entity_poly.entity_id
_entity_poly.type
_entity_poly.pdbx_seq_one_letter_code
_entity_poly.pdbx_strand_id
1 'polypeptide(L)' 'MCSLKYWQTAFKNHTKEKTGILRAERLRDALLEVGYQLNTEVLSVLTLRYMRKDGTLRFGDFVSSVLHLSIAFNI' A
#
# COMPACT_ATOMS: atom_id res chain seq x y z
N MET A 1 0.20 15.32 1.13
CA MET A 1 -0.47 15.56 2.43
C MET A 1 -0.67 14.20 3.11
N CYS A 2 0.02 13.93 4.21
CA CYS A 2 -0.07 12.63 4.91
C CYS A 2 -1.35 12.59 5.78
N SER A 3 -2.45 12.07 5.22
CA SER A 3 -3.71 11.92 5.94
C SER A 3 -4.02 10.44 6.15
N LEU A 4 -4.01 10.01 7.41
CA LEU A 4 -4.34 8.62 7.76
C LEU A 4 -5.76 8.24 7.36
N LYS A 5 -6.71 9.19 7.44
CA LYS A 5 -8.09 9.01 6.98
C LYS A 5 -8.15 8.75 5.48
N TYR A 6 -7.37 9.51 4.70
CA TYR A 6 -7.30 9.33 3.25
C TYR A 6 -6.68 7.97 2.89
N TRP A 7 -5.57 7.58 3.52
CA TRP A 7 -4.97 6.26 3.31
C TRP A 7 -5.90 5.12 3.72
N GLN A 8 -6.71 5.32 4.76
CA GLN A 8 -7.73 4.35 5.15
C GLN A 8 -8.82 4.20 4.09
N THR A 9 -9.27 5.30 3.49
CA THR A 9 -10.24 5.27 2.38
C THR A 9 -9.66 4.52 1.19
N ALA A 10 -8.44 4.87 0.74
CA ALA A 10 -7.79 4.18 -0.37
C ALA A 10 -7.59 2.69 -0.09
N PHE A 11 -7.12 2.33 1.11
CA PHE A 11 -7.01 0.93 1.52
C PHE A 11 -8.36 0.22 1.40
N LYS A 12 -9.43 0.80 1.96
CA LYS A 12 -10.78 0.22 1.89
C LYS A 12 -11.28 0.04 0.46
N ASN A 13 -11.06 1.02 -0.43
CA ASN A 13 -11.46 0.96 -1.85
C ASN A 13 -10.84 -0.25 -2.58
N HIS A 14 -9.67 -0.70 -2.14
CA HIS A 14 -8.94 -1.83 -2.74
C HIS A 14 -9.00 -3.13 -1.93
N THR A 15 -9.69 -3.15 -0.79
CA THR A 15 -9.94 -4.37 -0.01
C THR A 15 -11.38 -4.86 -0.17
N LYS A 16 -11.59 -6.18 -0.08
CA LYS A 16 -12.96 -6.71 0.05
C LYS A 16 -13.48 -6.38 1.46
N GLU A 17 -14.66 -5.76 1.51
CA GLU A 17 -15.31 -5.21 2.72
C GLU A 17 -15.26 -6.12 3.95
N LYS A 18 -15.37 -7.44 3.77
CA LYS A 18 -15.43 -8.41 4.88
C LYS A 18 -14.08 -8.85 5.44
N THR A 19 -12.98 -8.56 4.75
CA THR A 19 -11.68 -9.19 5.07
C THR A 19 -10.63 -8.21 5.56
N GLY A 20 -10.74 -6.91 5.23
CA GLY A 20 -9.79 -5.89 5.70
C GLY A 20 -8.32 -6.16 5.31
N ILE A 21 -8.12 -6.93 4.23
CA ILE A 21 -6.81 -7.31 3.69
C ILE A 21 -6.70 -6.87 2.23
N LEU A 22 -5.54 -6.35 1.88
CA LEU A 22 -5.15 -5.99 0.52
C LEU A 22 -4.31 -7.13 -0.05
N ARG A 23 -4.63 -7.58 -1.26
CA ARG A 23 -3.86 -8.62 -1.96
C ARG A 23 -2.76 -8.01 -2.82
N ALA A 24 -1.73 -8.80 -3.11
CA ALA A 24 -0.63 -8.43 -4.01
C ALA A 24 -1.10 -7.79 -5.32
N GLU A 25 -2.09 -8.40 -5.97
CA GLU A 25 -2.65 -7.90 -7.23
C GLU A 25 -3.26 -6.49 -7.14
N ARG A 26 -3.64 -6.01 -5.95
CA ARG A 26 -4.26 -4.70 -5.72
C ARG A 26 -3.30 -3.64 -5.19
N LEU A 27 -2.08 -4.01 -4.83
CA LEU A 27 -1.12 -3.10 -4.22
C LEU A 27 -0.76 -1.94 -5.15
N ARG A 28 -0.56 -2.23 -6.44
CA ARG A 28 -0.26 -1.20 -7.45
C ARG A 28 -1.35 -0.13 -7.52
N ASP A 29 -2.61 -0.57 -7.63
CA ASP A 29 -3.75 0.34 -7.75
C ASP A 29 -3.92 1.18 -6.48
N ALA A 30 -3.76 0.56 -5.30
CA ALA A 30 -3.85 1.26 -4.03
C ALA A 30 -2.74 2.31 -3.83
N LEU A 31 -1.52 2.01 -4.28
CA LEU A 31 -0.41 2.98 -4.25
C LEU A 31 -0.61 4.10 -5.27
N LEU A 32 -1.16 3.78 -6.44
CA LEU A 32 -1.53 4.78 -7.43
C LEU A 32 -2.61 5.74 -6.90
N GLU A 33 -3.64 5.22 -6.23
CA GLU A 33 -4.71 6.05 -5.64
C GLU A 33 -4.14 7.07 -4.65
N VAL A 34 -3.15 6.68 -3.83
CA VAL A 34 -2.50 7.59 -2.87
C VAL A 34 -1.38 8.46 -3.48
N GLY A 35 -1.15 8.37 -4.79
CA GLY A 35 -0.26 9.27 -5.54
C GLY A 35 1.11 8.70 -5.93
N TYR A 36 1.36 7.41 -5.74
CA TYR A 36 2.64 6.77 -6.12
C TYR A 36 2.48 5.89 -7.37
N GLN A 37 3.01 6.36 -8.49
CA GLN A 37 3.15 5.56 -9.70
C GLN A 37 4.51 4.85 -9.71
N LEU A 38 4.51 3.56 -9.36
CA LEU A 38 5.74 2.78 -9.18
C LEU A 38 5.95 1.76 -10.29
N ASN A 39 7.21 1.52 -10.65
CA ASN A 39 7.58 0.43 -11.54
C ASN A 39 7.46 -0.94 -10.82
N THR A 40 7.61 -2.03 -11.57
CA THR A 40 7.46 -3.39 -11.03
C THR A 40 8.56 -3.73 -10.03
N GLU A 41 9.78 -3.22 -10.19
CA GLU A 41 10.91 -3.51 -9.30
C GLU A 41 10.66 -2.94 -7.89
N VAL A 42 10.25 -1.67 -7.78
CA VAL A 42 9.92 -1.05 -6.50
C VAL A 42 8.73 -1.76 -5.85
N LEU A 43 7.70 -2.13 -6.62
CA LEU A 43 6.57 -2.89 -6.10
C LEU A 43 6.98 -4.27 -5.57
N SER A 44 7.92 -4.96 -6.21
CA SER A 44 8.48 -6.22 -5.73
C SER A 44 9.20 -6.03 -4.39
N VAL A 45 9.99 -4.95 -4.24
CA VAL A 45 10.65 -4.62 -2.97
C VAL A 45 9.62 -4.36 -1.86
N LEU A 46 8.60 -3.56 -2.13
CA LEU A 46 7.52 -3.29 -1.17
C LEU A 46 6.77 -4.58 -0.79
N THR A 47 6.50 -5.44 -1.77
CA THR A 47 5.83 -6.73 -1.56
C THR A 47 6.67 -7.61 -0.63
N LEU A 48 7.95 -7.81 -0.94
CA LEU A 48 8.85 -8.59 -0.11
C LEU A 48 9.00 -8.04 1.31
N ARG A 49 8.92 -6.72 1.47
CA ARG A 49 9.15 -6.05 2.76
C ARG A 49 7.91 -5.97 3.66
N TYR A 50 6.73 -5.77 3.08
CA TYR A 50 5.50 -5.42 3.80
C TYR A 50 4.38 -6.45 3.67
N MET A 51 4.42 -7.35 2.67
CA MET A 51 3.43 -8.43 2.59
C MET A 51 3.76 -9.58 3.53
N ARG A 52 2.69 -10.20 4.02
CA ARG A 52 2.78 -11.48 4.73
C ARG A 52 3.02 -12.62 3.75
N LYS A 53 3.44 -13.76 4.28
CA LYS A 53 3.70 -14.99 3.50
C LYS A 53 2.49 -15.50 2.71
N ASP A 54 1.28 -15.10 3.09
CA ASP A 54 0.03 -15.45 2.40
C ASP A 54 -0.32 -14.49 1.25
N GLY A 55 0.56 -13.55 0.91
CA GLY A 55 0.34 -12.58 -0.18
C GLY A 55 -0.64 -11.46 0.20
N THR A 56 -0.88 -11.25 1.50
CA THR A 56 -1.80 -10.23 2.00
C THR A 56 -1.10 -9.14 2.82
N LEU A 57 -1.75 -7.99 2.85
CA LEU A 57 -1.25 -6.77 3.48
C LEU A 57 -2.39 -6.16 4.31
N ARG A 58 -2.13 -5.84 5.58
CA ARG A 58 -3.12 -5.21 6.49
C ARG A 58 -2.90 -3.71 6.50
N PHE A 59 -3.89 -2.97 6.98
CA PHE A 59 -3.84 -1.50 6.95
C PHE A 59 -2.54 -0.90 7.54
N GLY A 60 -2.03 -1.43 8.66
CA GLY A 60 -0.77 -0.95 9.25
C GLY A 60 0.46 -1.14 8.36
N ASP A 61 0.52 -2.26 7.63
CA ASP A 61 1.60 -2.52 6.66
C ASP A 61 1.49 -1.56 5.47
N PHE A 62 0.26 -1.24 5.06
CA PHE A 62 -0.02 -0.31 3.95
C PHE A 62 0.46 1.08 4.31
N VAL A 63 0.06 1.58 5.48
CA VAL A 63 0.53 2.86 6.02
C VAL A 63 2.05 2.90 6.12
N SER A 64 2.68 1.81 6.60
CA SER A 64 4.13 1.72 6.69
C SER A 64 4.81 1.82 5.31
N SER A 65 4.24 1.18 4.29
CA SER A 65 4.76 1.25 2.91
C SER A 65 4.63 2.66 2.32
N VAL A 66 3.47 3.30 2.52
CA VAL A 66 3.21 4.67 2.05
C VAL A 66 4.09 5.69 2.76
N LEU A 67 4.32 5.52 4.08
CA LEU A 67 5.21 6.37 4.85
C LEU A 67 6.66 6.25 4.34
N HIS A 68 7.14 5.04 4.07
CA HIS A 68 8.49 4.84 3.55
C HIS A 68 8.66 5.48 2.17
N LEU A 69 7.67 5.33 1.28
CA LEU A 69 7.67 6.03 -0.01
C LEU A 69 7.68 7.54 0.18
N SER A 70 6.90 8.07 1.12
CA SER A 70 6.88 9.51 1.40
C SER A 70 8.24 10.02 1.85
N ILE A 71 8.99 9.26 2.64
CA ILE A 71 10.35 9.62 3.05
C ILE A 71 11.31 9.53 1.86
N ALA A 72 11.23 8.47 1.06
CA ALA A 72 12.14 8.24 -0.06
C ALA A 72 12.00 9.28 -1.19
N PHE A 73 10.80 9.80 -1.42
CA PHE A 73 10.52 10.76 -2.50
C PHE A 73 10.48 12.23 -2.04
N ASN A 74 10.53 12.50 -0.74
CA ASN A 74 10.49 13.85 -0.18
C ASN A 74 11.89 14.33 0.28
N ILE A 75 12.94 13.79 -0.37
CA ILE A 75 14.34 14.26 -0.27
C ILE A 75 14.55 15.35 -1.32
#